data_AF-A0A7C1VM10-F1
#
_entry.id   AF-A0A7C1VM10-F1
#
_cell.length_a   1.000
_cell.length_b   1.000
_cell.length_c   1.000
_cell.angle_alpha   90.00
_cell.angle_beta   90.00
_cell.angle_gamma   90.00
#
_symmetry.space_group_name_H-M   'P 1'
#
loop_
_entity.id
_entity.type
_entity.pdbx_description
1 polymer ?
#
loop_
_entity_poly.entity_id
_entity_poly.type
_entity_poly.pdbx_seq_one_letter_code
_entity_poly.pdbx_strand_id
1 'polypeptide(L)'
;MRKEAEDWDFTEAGRIRQAIRMNDLAQSTTGDVLLDFICPTNELRELVRYDILIWVDTLQKSIYEDTNALFEPPRDYDLWVTSKGAELWANKIVRFLERVDYVTPSH
;
A
#
# COMPACT_ATOMS: atom_id res chain seq x y z
N MET A 1 -0.93 2.54 13.79
CA MET A 1 -1.94 1.63 13.19
C MET A 1 -3.37 2.00 13.66
N ARG A 2 -4.46 1.73 12.90
CA ARG A 2 -5.86 2.10 13.31
C ARG A 2 -6.20 1.68 14.74
N LYS A 3 -5.75 0.49 15.14
CA LYS A 3 -5.92 -0.06 16.49
C LYS A 3 -5.24 0.75 17.60
N GLU A 4 -4.12 1.40 17.29
CA GLU A 4 -3.35 2.20 18.26
C GLU A 4 -3.90 3.62 18.41
N ALA A 5 -4.68 4.09 17.44
CA ALA A 5 -5.24 5.44 17.41
C ALA A 5 -6.75 5.49 17.69
N GLU A 6 -7.37 4.34 18.01
CA GLU A 6 -8.82 4.16 18.23
C GLU A 6 -9.71 4.75 17.12
N ASP A 7 -9.16 4.89 15.91
CA ASP A 7 -9.79 5.60 14.81
C ASP A 7 -10.47 4.61 13.86
N TRP A 8 -11.77 4.39 14.12
CA TRP A 8 -12.68 3.60 13.28
C TRP A 8 -13.48 4.50 12.31
N ASP A 9 -12.99 5.70 12.02
CA ASP A 9 -13.62 6.62 11.09
C ASP A 9 -13.34 6.19 9.64
N PHE A 10 -14.37 5.67 8.98
CA PHE A 10 -14.33 5.28 7.57
C PHE A 10 -14.73 6.41 6.62
N THR A 11 -15.00 7.62 7.13
CA THR A 11 -15.23 8.79 6.29
C THR A 11 -13.98 9.14 5.47
N GLU A 12 -14.17 9.97 4.45
CA GLU A 12 -13.06 10.51 3.65
C GLU A 12 -11.97 11.15 4.53
N ALA A 13 -12.36 11.97 5.51
CA ALA A 13 -11.43 12.59 6.45
C ALA A 13 -10.67 11.54 7.29
N GLY A 14 -11.34 10.48 7.74
CA GLY A 14 -10.70 9.36 8.45
C GLY A 14 -9.68 8.61 7.58
N ARG A 15 -10.00 8.39 6.30
CA ARG A 15 -9.10 7.77 5.31
C ARG A 15 -7.87 8.65 5.03
N ILE A 16 -8.05 9.97 4.90
CA ILE A 16 -6.94 10.93 4.77
C ILE A 16 -6.02 10.87 5.99
N ARG A 17 -6.59 10.96 7.21
CA ARG A 17 -5.80 10.85 8.46
C ARG A 17 -5.05 9.53 8.56
N GLN A 18 -5.63 8.44 8.06
CA GLN A 18 -4.95 7.15 8.03
C GLN A 18 -3.78 7.13 7.04
N ALA A 19 -3.97 7.64 5.82
CA ALA A 19 -2.90 7.71 4.82
C ALA A 19 -1.70 8.53 5.34
N ILE A 20 -1.97 9.70 5.94
CA ILE A 20 -0.95 10.55 6.56
C ILE A 20 -0.22 9.81 7.69
N ARG A 21 -0.96 9.14 8.59
CA ARG A 21 -0.33 8.35 9.68
C ARG A 21 0.57 7.24 9.16
N MET A 22 0.18 6.57 8.07
CA MET A 22 1.01 5.52 7.49
C MET A 22 2.29 6.10 6.87
N ASN A 23 2.18 7.25 6.19
CA ASN A 23 3.34 7.99 5.71
C ASN A 23 4.26 8.41 6.85
N ASP A 24 3.74 9.06 7.89
CA ASP A 24 4.55 9.56 9.00
C ASP A 24 5.28 8.42 9.72
N LEU A 25 4.62 7.27 9.90
CA LEU A 25 5.24 6.09 10.48
C LEU A 25 6.37 5.55 9.59
N ALA A 26 6.13 5.44 8.28
CA ALA A 26 7.14 4.99 7.33
C ALA A 26 8.37 5.92 7.33
N GLN A 27 8.16 7.23 7.27
CA GLN A 27 9.23 8.24 7.27
C GLN A 27 10.00 8.29 8.59
N SER A 28 9.37 7.90 9.71
CA SER A 28 10.03 7.81 11.02
C SER A 28 10.78 6.50 11.27
N THR A 29 10.63 5.51 10.39
CA THR A 29 11.25 4.19 10.53
C THR A 29 12.53 4.12 9.71
N THR A 30 13.60 3.58 10.29
CA THR A 30 14.87 3.34 9.58
C THR A 30 14.84 2.01 8.83
N GLY A 31 15.27 2.01 7.58
CA GLY A 31 15.33 0.83 6.72
C GLY A 31 14.12 0.71 5.77
N ASP A 32 13.99 -0.45 5.12
CA ASP A 32 12.91 -0.70 4.18
C ASP A 32 11.58 -0.93 4.90
N VAL A 33 10.55 -0.17 4.52
CA VAL A 33 9.21 -0.24 5.13
C VAL A 33 8.21 -0.81 4.14
N LEU A 34 7.53 -1.88 4.54
CA LEU A 34 6.38 -2.42 3.81
C LEU A 34 5.07 -1.90 4.41
N LEU A 35 4.30 -1.18 3.61
CA LEU A 35 2.95 -0.73 3.97
C LEU A 35 1.90 -1.65 3.34
N ASP A 36 1.15 -2.39 4.15
CA ASP A 36 0.04 -3.23 3.71
C ASP A 36 -1.29 -2.71 4.27
N PHE A 37 -2.05 -2.00 3.41
CA PHE A 37 -3.38 -1.52 3.75
C PHE A 37 -4.21 -1.17 2.50
N ILE A 38 -5.53 -1.08 2.68
CA ILE A 38 -6.41 -0.62 1.61
C ILE A 38 -6.29 0.90 1.46
N CYS A 39 -5.75 1.34 0.33
CA CYS A 39 -5.67 2.74 -0.09
C CYS A 39 -6.51 2.92 -1.37
N PRO A 40 -7.79 3.31 -1.25
CA PRO A 40 -8.80 3.08 -2.29
C PRO A 40 -8.80 4.09 -3.43
N THR A 41 -8.37 5.33 -3.22
CA THR A 41 -8.34 6.37 -4.26
C THR A 41 -6.90 6.72 -4.63
N ASN A 42 -6.69 7.27 -5.83
CA ASN A 42 -5.36 7.71 -6.25
C ASN A 42 -4.84 8.86 -5.39
N GLU A 43 -5.69 9.80 -5.00
CA GLU A 43 -5.32 10.92 -4.12
C GLU A 43 -4.77 10.45 -2.78
N LEU A 44 -5.41 9.45 -2.15
CA LEU A 44 -4.92 8.89 -0.89
C LEU A 44 -3.57 8.18 -1.07
N ARG A 45 -3.31 7.56 -2.22
CA ARG A 45 -2.01 6.92 -2.50
C ARG A 45 -0.90 7.96 -2.64
N GLU A 46 -1.18 9.07 -3.31
CA GLU A 46 -0.24 10.18 -3.47
C GLU A 46 0.19 10.78 -2.11
N LEU A 47 -0.70 10.77 -1.11
CA LEU A 47 -0.37 11.20 0.27
C LEU A 47 0.64 10.28 0.97
N VAL A 48 0.75 9.02 0.56
CA VAL A 48 1.60 8.01 1.22
C VAL A 48 3.07 8.12 0.80
N ARG A 49 3.36 8.86 -0.30
CA ARG A 49 4.72 9.10 -0.84
C ARG A 49 5.57 7.81 -0.91
N TYR A 50 5.05 6.81 -1.61
CA TYR A 50 5.74 5.54 -1.81
C TYR A 50 6.81 5.63 -2.91
N ASP A 51 7.86 4.81 -2.78
CA ASP A 51 8.87 4.62 -3.83
C ASP A 51 8.45 3.53 -4.83
N ILE A 52 7.74 2.50 -4.33
CA ILE A 52 7.33 1.33 -5.11
C ILE A 52 5.87 1.01 -4.79
N LEU A 53 5.04 0.87 -5.81
CA LEU A 53 3.65 0.43 -5.68
C LEU A 53 3.45 -0.98 -6.21
N ILE A 54 3.04 -1.87 -5.30
CA ILE A 54 2.59 -3.22 -5.64
C ILE A 54 1.06 -3.25 -5.58
N TRP A 55 0.43 -3.35 -6.75
CA TRP A 55 -1.02 -3.47 -6.85
C TRP A 55 -1.46 -4.93 -6.70
N VAL A 56 -2.16 -5.23 -5.61
CA VAL A 56 -2.71 -6.56 -5.33
C VAL A 56 -4.17 -6.65 -5.78
N ASP A 57 -4.37 -7.11 -7.02
CA ASP A 57 -5.68 -7.27 -7.69
C ASP A 57 -6.12 -8.74 -7.69
N THR A 58 -6.41 -9.27 -6.50
CA THR A 58 -6.80 -10.69 -6.34
C THR A 58 -8.25 -10.87 -5.89
N LEU A 59 -8.96 -9.76 -5.68
CA LEU A 59 -10.32 -9.74 -5.17
C LEU A 59 -11.15 -8.69 -5.91
N GLN A 60 -12.27 -9.13 -6.49
CA GLN A 60 -13.17 -8.27 -7.26
C GLN A 60 -14.09 -7.42 -6.38
N LYS A 61 -14.49 -7.90 -5.19
CA LYS A 61 -15.37 -7.18 -4.26
C LYS A 61 -15.02 -7.50 -2.82
N SER A 62 -14.85 -6.46 -2.00
CA SER A 62 -14.69 -6.60 -0.55
C SER A 62 -16.05 -6.66 0.16
N ILE A 63 -16.04 -7.03 1.45
CA ILE A 63 -17.24 -6.97 2.31
C ILE A 63 -17.67 -5.55 2.67
N TYR A 64 -16.85 -4.53 2.34
CA TYR A 64 -17.09 -3.13 2.67
C TYR A 64 -17.59 -2.38 1.43
N GLU A 65 -18.90 -2.17 1.34
CA GLU A 65 -19.54 -1.57 0.16
C GLU A 65 -19.09 -0.14 -0.11
N ASP A 66 -18.90 0.65 0.95
CA ASP A 66 -18.36 2.01 0.89
C ASP A 66 -16.98 2.06 0.21
N THR A 67 -16.14 1.07 0.51
CA THR A 67 -14.79 0.95 -0.03
C THR A 67 -14.82 0.49 -1.48
N ASN A 68 -15.73 -0.43 -1.82
CA ASN A 68 -15.93 -0.83 -3.22
C ASN A 68 -16.40 0.34 -4.08
N ALA A 69 -17.29 1.20 -3.55
CA ALA A 69 -17.83 2.34 -4.27
C ALA A 69 -16.79 3.44 -4.55
N LEU A 70 -15.80 3.57 -3.67
CA LEU A 70 -14.72 4.56 -3.77
C LEU A 70 -13.45 4.03 -4.44
N PHE A 71 -13.37 2.73 -4.72
CA PHE A 71 -12.13 2.14 -5.21
C PHE A 71 -11.84 2.59 -6.63
N GLU A 72 -10.72 3.27 -6.80
CA GLU A 72 -10.13 3.62 -8.08
C GLU A 72 -8.91 2.72 -8.31
N PRO A 73 -8.80 2.01 -9.44
CA PRO A 73 -7.55 1.36 -9.80
C PRO A 73 -6.38 2.36 -9.77
N PRO A 74 -5.17 1.91 -9.39
CA PRO A 74 -3.99 2.77 -9.43
C PRO A 74 -3.70 3.22 -10.87
N ARG A 75 -3.36 4.50 -11.04
CA ARG A 75 -2.98 5.06 -12.35
C ARG A 75 -1.67 4.46 -12.87
N ASP A 76 -0.72 4.25 -11.96
CA ASP A 76 0.59 3.66 -12.21
C ASP A 76 0.89 2.62 -11.14
N TYR A 77 1.69 1.60 -11.46
CA TYR A 77 2.17 0.58 -10.52
C TYR A 77 3.45 -0.07 -11.05
N ASP A 78 4.30 -0.54 -10.15
CA ASP A 78 5.55 -1.22 -10.50
C ASP A 78 5.35 -2.72 -10.68
N LEU A 79 4.46 -3.31 -9.86
CA LEU A 79 4.10 -4.72 -9.92
C LEU A 79 2.59 -4.89 -9.76
N TRP A 80 2.05 -5.81 -10.56
CA TRP A 80 0.63 -6.17 -10.53
C TRP A 80 0.46 -7.65 -10.17
N VAL A 81 -0.12 -7.90 -9.00
CA VAL A 81 -0.37 -9.23 -8.44
C VAL A 81 -1.83 -9.60 -8.72
N THR A 82 -2.05 -10.53 -9.66
CA THR A 82 -3.39 -10.86 -10.18
C THR A 82 -3.95 -12.20 -9.69
N SER A 83 -3.17 -12.96 -8.93
CA SER A 83 -3.56 -14.29 -8.45
C SER A 83 -3.08 -14.58 -7.04
N LYS A 84 -3.75 -15.51 -6.36
CA LYS A 84 -3.29 -16.03 -5.08
C LYS A 84 -2.10 -16.97 -5.30
N GLY A 85 -1.04 -16.81 -4.51
CA GLY A 85 0.18 -17.61 -4.63
C GLY A 85 1.37 -16.89 -3.99
N ALA A 86 1.38 -16.82 -2.66
CA ALA A 86 2.29 -15.96 -1.91
C ALA A 86 3.77 -16.22 -2.24
N GLU A 87 4.19 -17.49 -2.31
CA GLU A 87 5.58 -17.84 -2.60
C GLU A 87 6.03 -17.42 -4.01
N LEU A 88 5.15 -17.60 -5.01
CA LEU A 88 5.42 -17.17 -6.38
C LEU A 88 5.59 -15.65 -6.45
N TRP A 89 4.68 -14.91 -5.84
CA TRP A 89 4.69 -13.45 -5.90
C TRP A 89 5.80 -12.85 -5.04
N ALA A 90 6.09 -13.40 -3.86
CA ALA A 90 7.23 -13.00 -3.04
C ALA A 90 8.55 -13.12 -3.82
N ASN A 91 8.78 -14.26 -4.49
CA ASN A 91 9.97 -14.45 -5.33
C ASN A 91 10.04 -13.45 -6.49
N LYS A 92 8.90 -13.08 -7.10
CA LYS A 92 8.86 -12.07 -8.16
C LYS A 92 9.15 -10.66 -7.63
N ILE A 93 8.61 -10.31 -6.47
CA ILE A 93 8.82 -9.02 -5.82
C ILE A 93 10.29 -8.87 -5.45
N VAL A 94 10.90 -9.86 -4.80
CA VAL A 94 12.34 -9.83 -4.46
C VAL A 94 13.20 -9.61 -5.71
N ARG A 95 12.96 -10.40 -6.77
CA ARG A 95 13.70 -10.24 -8.04
C ARG A 95 13.48 -8.89 -8.72
N PHE A 96 12.33 -8.26 -8.52
CA PHE A 96 12.07 -6.92 -9.01
C PHE A 96 12.90 -5.89 -8.23
N LEU A 97 12.87 -5.95 -6.89
CA LEU A 97 13.64 -5.07 -6.00
C LEU A 97 15.15 -5.15 -6.27
N GLU A 98 15.68 -6.36 -6.49
CA GLU A 98 17.08 -6.58 -6.86
C GLU A 98 17.48 -5.93 -8.20
N ARG A 99 16.54 -5.76 -9.14
CA ARG A 99 16.82 -5.24 -10.49
C ARG A 99 16.77 -3.74 -10.60
N VAL A 100 15.94 -3.09 -9.80
CA VAL A 100 15.78 -1.63 -9.83
C VAL A 100 16.91 -0.91 -9.09
N ASP A 101 18.02 -1.61 -8.81
CA ASP A 101 19.10 -1.17 -7.92
C ASP A 101 18.54 -0.46 -6.68
N TYR A 102 17.48 -1.03 -6.09
CA TYR A 102 17.06 -0.68 -4.73
C TYR A 102 18.08 -1.31 -3.76
N VAL A 103 19.35 -0.96 -3.98
CA VAL A 103 20.48 -1.30 -3.13
C VAL A 103 20.39 -0.34 -1.98
N THR A 104 19.89 -0.85 -0.86
CA THR A 104 20.11 -0.25 0.45
C THR A 104 21.58 0.21 0.54
N PRO A 105 21.89 1.47 0.89
CA PRO A 105 23.24 1.85 1.24
C PRO A 105 23.68 0.94 2.39
N SER A 106 24.72 0.16 2.11
CA SER A 106 25.37 -0.72 3.08
C SER A 106 25.65 0.07 4.35
N HIS A 107 25.09 -0.36 5.47
CA HIS A 107 25.57 0.03 6.79
C HIS A 107 26.83 -0.77 7.12
#